data_AF-A0A7W6ESR1-F1
#
_entry.id   AF-A0A7W6ESR1-F1
#
_cell.length_a   1.000
_cell.length_b   1.000
_cell.length_c   1.000
_cell.angle_alpha   90.00
_cell.angle_beta   90.00
_cell.angle_gamma   90.00
#
_symmetry.space_group_name_H-M   'P 1'
#
loop_
_entity.id
_entity.type
_entity.pdbx_description
1 polymer ?
#
loop_
_entity_poly.entity_id
_entity_poly.type
_entity_poly.pdbx_seq_one_letter_code
_entity_poly.pdbx_strand_id
1 'polypeptide(L)'
;MAQTNEPEKIRLEDKQEEYLKLEVGKLNNEVGKLLDEANSREKYSITIITGVAGWVLANIRDEEFQLLIAISFIPFISTLVYGISVLFIYDNIKWIGEYLLKIENYYLENPSELDGKGWGWEKYYNFKNSNKRFVKTTKFLWVLQIVLCLTLFVVVYKKDSIFPKKSELQQTKCCKK
;
A
#
# COMPACT_ATOMS: atom_id res chain seq x y z
N MET A 1 -11.08 -29.49 49.99
CA MET A 1 -10.07 -29.37 48.92
C MET A 1 -10.84 -29.21 47.62
N ALA A 2 -10.85 -28.02 47.03
CA ALA A 2 -11.53 -27.78 45.76
C ALA A 2 -10.65 -28.36 44.64
N GLN A 3 -11.15 -29.36 43.93
CA GLN A 3 -10.57 -29.80 42.67
C GLN A 3 -10.81 -28.68 41.65
N THR A 4 -9.77 -27.93 41.32
CA THR A 4 -9.76 -27.09 40.13
C THR A 4 -9.72 -28.02 38.93
N ASN A 5 -10.90 -28.25 38.34
CA ASN A 5 -11.00 -28.85 37.02
C ASN A 5 -10.33 -27.87 36.04
N GLU A 6 -9.07 -28.12 35.70
CA GLU A 6 -8.47 -27.50 34.52
C GLU A 6 -9.37 -27.84 33.33
N PRO A 7 -9.71 -26.88 32.45
CA PRO A 7 -10.48 -27.17 31.25
C PRO A 7 -9.70 -28.21 30.44
N GLU A 8 -10.31 -29.38 30.25
CA GLU A 8 -9.79 -30.46 29.43
C GLU A 8 -9.41 -29.88 28.07
N LYS A 9 -8.12 -29.77 27.81
CA LYS A 9 -7.58 -29.15 26.61
C LYS A 9 -7.95 -30.05 25.44
N ILE A 10 -9.07 -29.73 24.77
CA ILE A 10 -9.57 -30.47 23.61
C ILE A 10 -8.40 -30.61 22.63
N ARG A 11 -7.90 -31.84 22.51
CA ARG A 11 -6.72 -32.15 21.72
C ARG A 11 -7.20 -32.41 20.30
N LEU A 12 -6.78 -31.54 19.37
CA LEU A 12 -7.03 -31.73 17.95
C LEU A 12 -6.48 -33.09 17.51
N GLU A 13 -7.18 -33.75 16.58
CA GLU A 13 -6.65 -34.96 15.96
C GLU A 13 -5.45 -34.61 15.07
N ASP A 14 -4.47 -35.52 14.95
CA ASP A 14 -3.21 -35.28 14.21
C ASP A 14 -3.44 -34.74 12.79
N LYS A 15 -4.51 -35.21 12.12
CA LYS A 15 -4.90 -34.75 10.77
C LYS A 15 -5.40 -33.30 10.74
N GLN A 16 -6.10 -32.86 11.78
CA GLN A 16 -6.58 -31.47 11.91
C GLN A 16 -5.41 -30.54 12.19
N GLU A 17 -4.46 -30.96 13.03
CA GLU A 17 -3.24 -30.21 13.30
C GLU A 17 -2.39 -30.07 12.02
N GLU A 18 -2.27 -31.14 11.22
CA GLU A 18 -1.57 -31.11 9.94
C GLU A 18 -2.25 -30.15 8.93
N TYR A 19 -3.58 -30.20 8.82
CA TYR A 19 -4.33 -29.27 7.96
C TYR A 19 -4.15 -27.81 8.39
N LEU A 20 -4.28 -27.51 9.68
CA LEU A 20 -4.10 -26.17 10.22
C LEU A 20 -2.68 -25.66 9.97
N LYS A 21 -1.65 -26.50 10.14
CA LYS A 21 -0.26 -26.14 9.82
C LYS A 21 -0.08 -25.77 8.35
N LEU A 22 -0.71 -26.50 7.43
CA LEU A 22 -0.66 -26.21 6.00
C LEU A 22 -1.36 -24.89 5.65
N GLU A 23 -2.56 -24.65 6.19
CA GLU A 23 -3.30 -23.39 6.00
C GLU A 23 -2.53 -22.19 6.60
N VAL A 24 -2.01 -22.32 7.82
CA VAL A 24 -1.15 -21.30 8.45
C VAL A 24 0.09 -21.03 7.59
N GLY A 25 0.74 -22.07 7.06
CA GLY A 25 1.88 -21.92 6.16
C GLY A 25 1.54 -21.14 4.88
N LYS A 26 0.42 -21.47 4.24
CA LYS A 26 -0.08 -20.76 3.05
C LYS A 26 -0.38 -19.28 3.35
N LEU A 27 -1.05 -19.01 4.47
CA LEU A 27 -1.44 -17.66 4.86
C LEU A 27 -0.27 -16.82 5.33
N ASN A 28 0.72 -17.41 6.01
CA ASN A 28 1.97 -16.73 6.34
C ASN A 28 2.71 -16.29 5.08
N ASN A 29 2.69 -17.11 4.02
CA ASN A 29 3.27 -16.71 2.74
C ASN A 29 2.51 -15.52 2.10
N GLU A 30 1.17 -15.51 2.16
CA GLU A 30 0.37 -14.37 1.69
C GLU A 30 0.60 -13.10 2.52
N VAL A 31 0.69 -13.22 3.85
CA VAL A 31 1.08 -12.11 4.73
C VAL A 31 2.48 -11.61 4.40
N GLY A 32 3.43 -12.51 4.14
CA GLY A 32 4.78 -12.18 3.68
C GLY A 32 4.77 -11.33 2.41
N LYS A 33 4.03 -11.75 1.38
CA LYS A 33 3.87 -10.97 0.15
C LYS A 33 3.28 -9.58 0.40
N LEU A 34 2.28 -9.48 1.29
CA LEU A 34 1.65 -8.20 1.66
C LEU A 34 2.64 -7.26 2.38
N LEU A 35 3.49 -7.80 3.25
CA LEU A 35 4.54 -7.04 3.93
C LEU A 35 5.64 -6.61 2.96
N ASP A 36 6.04 -7.47 2.03
CA ASP A 36 7.00 -7.13 0.97
C ASP A 36 6.45 -6.02 0.06
N GLU A 37 5.16 -6.09 -0.29
CA GLU A 37 4.45 -5.03 -1.00
C GLU A 37 4.51 -3.70 -0.21
N ALA A 38 4.23 -3.71 1.09
CA ALA A 38 4.32 -2.51 1.94
C ALA A 38 5.74 -1.92 1.96
N ASN A 39 6.75 -2.76 2.20
CA ASN A 39 8.16 -2.38 2.17
C ASN A 39 8.59 -1.80 0.81
N SER A 40 8.12 -2.40 -0.28
CA SER A 40 8.42 -1.89 -1.62
C SER A 40 7.83 -0.49 -1.83
N ARG A 41 6.60 -0.26 -1.37
CA ARG A 41 5.92 1.04 -1.46
C ARG A 41 6.60 2.11 -0.62
N GLU A 42 7.12 1.76 0.55
CA GLU A 42 7.92 2.66 1.38
C GLU A 42 9.18 3.12 0.64
N LYS A 43 9.91 2.19 0.02
CA LYS A 43 11.11 2.52 -0.76
C LYS A 43 10.78 3.44 -1.94
N TYR A 44 9.68 3.19 -2.65
CA TYR A 44 9.25 4.04 -3.76
C TYR A 44 8.84 5.44 -3.30
N SER A 45 8.10 5.57 -2.19
CA SER A 45 7.68 6.89 -1.69
C SER A 45 8.87 7.74 -1.27
N ILE A 46 9.85 7.14 -0.55
CA ILE A 46 11.11 7.80 -0.17
C ILE A 46 11.88 8.24 -1.42
N THR A 47 12.02 7.36 -2.42
CA THR A 47 12.73 7.68 -3.67
C THR A 47 12.12 8.87 -4.39
N ILE A 48 10.78 8.95 -4.46
CA ILE A 48 10.07 10.09 -5.05
C ILE A 48 10.36 11.38 -4.25
N ILE A 49 10.26 11.33 -2.93
CA ILE A 49 10.51 12.49 -2.06
C ILE A 49 11.95 12.99 -2.25
N THR A 50 12.94 12.08 -2.21
CA THR A 50 14.35 12.42 -2.43
C THR A 50 14.59 12.99 -3.82
N GLY A 51 13.98 12.40 -4.86
CA GLY A 51 14.09 12.90 -6.24
C GLY A 51 13.52 14.30 -6.40
N VAL A 52 12.35 14.56 -5.82
CA VAL A 52 11.72 15.90 -5.82
C VAL A 52 12.59 16.89 -5.05
N ALA A 53 13.05 16.54 -3.85
CA ALA A 53 13.90 17.42 -3.05
C ALA A 53 15.22 17.76 -3.77
N GLY A 54 15.87 16.76 -4.36
CA GLY A 54 17.08 16.95 -5.16
C GLY A 54 16.85 17.86 -6.37
N TRP A 55 15.73 17.68 -7.07
CA TRP A 55 15.36 18.54 -8.19
C TRP A 55 15.11 19.99 -7.77
N VAL A 56 14.38 20.20 -6.67
CA VAL A 56 14.10 21.53 -6.09
C VAL A 56 15.40 22.25 -5.75
N LEU A 57 16.31 21.57 -5.03
CA LEU A 57 17.61 22.13 -4.64
C LEU A 57 18.49 22.50 -5.85
N ALA A 58 18.39 21.75 -6.95
CA ALA A 58 19.21 21.99 -8.14
C ALA A 58 18.66 23.08 -9.06
N ASN A 59 17.34 23.28 -9.11
CA ASN A 59 16.70 24.07 -10.18
C ASN A 59 15.93 25.31 -9.71
N ILE A 60 15.47 25.38 -8.46
CA ILE A 60 14.65 26.51 -8.01
C ILE A 60 15.53 27.64 -7.48
N ARG A 61 15.29 28.86 -7.99
CA ARG A 61 15.84 30.13 -7.48
C ARG A 61 14.73 30.94 -6.79
N ASP A 62 15.12 31.91 -5.95
CA ASP A 62 14.22 32.67 -5.05
C ASP A 62 13.01 33.35 -5.73
N GLU A 63 13.02 33.53 -7.05
CA GLU A 63 11.95 34.19 -7.81
C GLU A 63 10.78 33.27 -8.22
N GLU A 64 10.84 31.96 -7.93
CA GLU A 64 9.85 30.97 -8.40
C GLU A 64 8.93 30.42 -7.30
N PHE A 65 8.49 31.27 -6.37
CA PHE A 65 7.71 30.89 -5.19
C PHE A 65 6.44 30.04 -5.50
N GLN A 66 5.70 30.35 -6.57
CA GLN A 66 4.51 29.57 -6.95
C GLN A 66 4.85 28.13 -7.40
N LEU A 67 6.01 27.93 -8.03
CA LEU A 67 6.47 26.62 -8.46
C LEU A 67 6.91 25.79 -7.24
N LEU A 68 7.58 26.43 -6.28
CA LEU A 68 7.98 25.81 -5.01
C LEU A 68 6.75 25.31 -4.23
N ILE A 69 5.67 26.10 -4.16
CA ILE A 69 4.41 25.69 -3.56
C ILE A 69 3.83 24.47 -4.31
N ALA A 70 3.75 24.51 -5.64
CA ALA A 70 3.18 23.40 -6.40
C ALA A 70 3.97 22.09 -6.20
N ILE A 71 5.30 22.19 -6.12
CA ILE A 71 6.18 21.02 -5.96
C ILE A 71 6.18 20.48 -4.52
N SER A 72 5.98 21.34 -3.52
CA SER A 72 5.89 20.90 -2.11
C SER A 72 4.66 20.04 -1.81
N PHE A 73 3.63 20.10 -2.66
CA PHE A 73 2.49 19.19 -2.59
C PHE A 73 2.83 17.76 -3.05
N ILE A 74 3.90 17.54 -3.82
CA ILE A 74 4.26 16.21 -4.34
C ILE A 74 4.63 15.25 -3.20
N PRO A 75 5.57 15.60 -2.28
CA PRO A 75 5.86 14.78 -1.11
C PRO A 75 4.64 14.52 -0.23
N PHE A 76 3.79 15.54 -0.04
CA PHE A 76 2.60 15.44 0.79
C PHE A 76 1.60 14.41 0.22
N ILE A 77 1.28 14.53 -1.06
CA ILE A 77 0.36 13.63 -1.76
C ILE A 77 0.94 12.21 -1.83
N SER A 78 2.24 12.07 -2.10
CA SER A 78 2.93 10.78 -2.11
C SER A 78 2.80 10.07 -0.76
N THR A 79 3.03 10.79 0.34
CA THR A 79 2.89 10.25 1.70
C THR A 79 1.45 9.86 2.01
N LEU A 80 0.47 10.65 1.59
CA LEU A 80 -0.95 10.37 1.81
C LEU A 80 -1.41 9.12 1.05
N VAL A 81 -1.03 9.00 -0.23
CA VAL A 81 -1.33 7.81 -1.06
C VAL A 81 -0.69 6.58 -0.45
N TYR A 82 0.57 6.67 0.00
CA TYR A 82 1.26 5.61 0.71
C TYR A 82 0.51 5.17 1.96
N GLY A 83 0.15 6.12 2.85
CA GLY A 83 -0.55 5.83 4.09
C GLY A 83 -1.88 5.11 3.89
N ILE A 84 -2.69 5.55 2.91
CA ILE A 84 -3.93 4.88 2.54
C ILE A 84 -3.64 3.45 2.04
N SER A 85 -2.62 3.29 1.21
CA SER A 85 -2.21 2.00 0.66
C SER A 85 -1.80 1.01 1.76
N VAL A 86 -1.00 1.46 2.72
CA VAL A 86 -0.54 0.62 3.86
C VAL A 86 -1.72 0.26 4.76
N LEU A 87 -2.66 1.17 4.97
CA LEU A 87 -3.88 0.89 5.73
C LEU A 87 -4.68 -0.27 5.10
N PHE A 88 -4.81 -0.29 3.77
CA PHE A 88 -5.45 -1.41 3.08
C PHE A 88 -4.67 -2.73 3.20
N ILE A 89 -3.34 -2.68 3.18
CA ILE A 89 -2.50 -3.86 3.42
C ILE A 89 -2.75 -4.39 4.84
N TYR A 90 -2.78 -3.49 5.83
CA TYR A 90 -3.04 -3.85 7.22
C TYR A 90 -4.42 -4.47 7.42
N ASP A 91 -5.46 -3.91 6.80
CA ASP A 91 -6.81 -4.48 6.84
C ASP A 91 -6.86 -5.90 6.28
N ASN A 92 -6.08 -6.21 5.23
CA ASN A 92 -5.98 -7.57 4.70
C ASN A 92 -5.27 -8.52 5.66
N ILE A 93 -4.16 -8.09 6.27
CA ILE A 93 -3.44 -8.90 7.27
C ILE A 93 -4.36 -9.20 8.44
N LYS A 94 -5.07 -8.18 8.94
CA LYS A 94 -6.08 -8.36 10.00
C LYS A 94 -7.15 -9.35 9.58
N TRP A 95 -7.63 -9.27 8.35
CA TRP A 95 -8.65 -10.16 7.84
C TRP A 95 -8.18 -11.61 7.70
N ILE A 96 -6.90 -11.84 7.34
CA ILE A 96 -6.26 -13.16 7.38
C ILE A 96 -6.21 -13.67 8.82
N GLY A 97 -5.84 -12.82 9.79
CA GLY A 97 -5.86 -13.18 11.21
C GLY A 97 -7.24 -13.55 11.73
N GLU A 98 -8.28 -12.78 11.36
CA GLU A 98 -9.68 -13.10 11.69
C GLU A 98 -10.12 -14.44 11.09
N TYR A 99 -9.63 -14.80 9.91
CA TYR A 99 -9.91 -16.10 9.31
C TYR A 99 -9.25 -17.24 10.09
N LEU A 100 -7.97 -17.09 10.45
CA LEU A 100 -7.23 -18.10 11.22
C LEU A 100 -7.91 -18.39 12.58
N LEU A 101 -8.34 -17.35 13.29
CA LEU A 101 -9.08 -17.51 14.55
C LEU A 101 -10.41 -18.24 14.35
N LYS A 102 -11.13 -17.95 13.25
CA LYS A 102 -12.41 -18.62 12.96
C LYS A 102 -12.24 -20.09 12.63
N ILE A 103 -11.21 -20.45 11.86
CA ILE A 103 -11.00 -21.85 11.49
C ILE A 103 -10.48 -22.66 12.68
N GLU A 104 -9.64 -22.08 13.53
CA GLU A 104 -9.22 -22.69 14.78
C GLU A 104 -10.43 -22.98 15.69
N ASN A 105 -11.28 -21.97 15.93
CA ASN A 105 -12.51 -22.17 16.71
C ASN A 105 -13.45 -23.20 16.08
N TYR A 106 -13.59 -23.21 14.75
CA TYR A 106 -14.44 -24.17 14.05
C TYR A 106 -14.02 -25.62 14.31
N TYR A 107 -12.71 -25.91 14.25
CA TYR A 107 -12.19 -27.25 14.50
C TYR A 107 -12.20 -27.64 15.98
N LEU A 108 -12.09 -26.67 16.90
CA LEU A 108 -12.29 -26.91 18.33
C LEU A 108 -13.75 -27.29 18.66
N GLU A 109 -14.71 -26.68 17.97
CA GLU A 109 -16.14 -26.95 18.17
C GLU A 109 -16.64 -28.21 17.42
N ASN A 110 -16.00 -28.61 16.32
CA ASN A 110 -16.42 -29.71 15.46
C ASN A 110 -15.29 -30.73 15.22
N PRO A 111 -14.85 -31.47 16.26
CA PRO A 111 -13.70 -32.37 16.16
C PRO A 111 -13.91 -33.55 15.20
N SER A 112 -15.16 -33.90 14.86
CA SER A 112 -15.48 -35.00 13.95
C SER A 112 -15.39 -34.64 12.45
N GLU A 113 -15.25 -33.36 12.09
CA GLU A 113 -15.03 -32.95 10.71
C GLU A 113 -13.54 -32.98 10.37
N LEU A 114 -13.11 -34.08 9.76
CA LEU A 114 -11.70 -34.40 9.47
C LEU A 114 -11.20 -33.91 8.11
N ASP A 115 -12.10 -33.45 7.25
CA ASP A 115 -11.81 -33.35 5.82
C ASP A 115 -11.59 -31.92 5.31
N GLY A 116 -11.89 -30.88 6.10
CA GLY A 116 -11.85 -29.48 5.66
C GLY A 116 -12.71 -29.17 4.41
N LYS A 117 -13.51 -30.12 3.92
CA LYS A 117 -14.27 -30.00 2.65
C LYS A 117 -15.27 -28.85 2.67
N GLY A 118 -15.72 -28.41 3.86
CA GLY A 118 -16.58 -27.24 4.05
C GLY A 118 -15.84 -25.90 4.17
N TRP A 119 -14.58 -25.91 4.64
CA TRP A 119 -13.88 -24.71 5.13
C TRP A 119 -12.43 -24.63 4.63
N GLY A 120 -12.10 -23.55 3.92
CA GLY A 120 -10.75 -23.28 3.42
C GLY A 120 -10.60 -21.82 2.99
N TRP A 121 -9.37 -21.31 2.94
CA TRP A 121 -9.10 -19.89 2.70
C TRP A 121 -9.81 -19.39 1.44
N GLU A 122 -9.75 -20.16 0.36
CA GLU A 122 -10.34 -19.81 -0.93
C GLU A 122 -11.86 -19.68 -0.89
N LYS A 123 -12.54 -20.55 -0.12
CA LYS A 123 -13.99 -20.48 0.07
C LYS A 123 -14.38 -19.30 0.94
N TYR A 124 -13.66 -19.07 2.05
CA TYR A 124 -13.90 -17.91 2.92
C TYR A 124 -13.65 -16.59 2.17
N TYR A 125 -12.61 -16.58 1.34
CA TYR A 125 -12.24 -15.45 0.51
C TYR A 125 -13.30 -15.14 -0.56
N ASN A 126 -13.79 -16.16 -1.26
CA ASN A 126 -14.84 -16.01 -2.27
C ASN A 126 -16.21 -15.66 -1.67
N PHE A 127 -16.56 -16.25 -0.52
CA PHE A 127 -17.82 -15.97 0.17
C PHE A 127 -17.91 -14.53 0.68
N LYS A 128 -16.81 -13.98 1.20
CA LYS A 128 -16.79 -12.61 1.74
C LYS A 128 -16.66 -11.49 0.68
N ASN A 129 -16.75 -11.81 -0.62
CA ASN A 129 -16.79 -10.84 -1.75
C ASN A 129 -15.65 -9.79 -1.76
N SER A 130 -14.49 -10.09 -1.14
CA SER A 130 -13.46 -9.09 -0.84
C SER A 130 -12.51 -8.80 -2.02
N ASN A 131 -12.40 -9.73 -2.97
CA ASN A 131 -11.48 -9.64 -4.11
C ASN A 131 -11.71 -8.37 -4.97
N LYS A 132 -12.95 -7.83 -4.96
CA LYS A 132 -13.28 -6.61 -5.70
C LYS A 132 -12.86 -5.32 -4.99
N ARG A 133 -12.65 -5.28 -3.68
CA ARG A 133 -12.28 -4.02 -3.01
C ARG A 133 -10.79 -3.77 -3.08
N PHE A 134 -9.96 -4.73 -2.64
CA PHE A 134 -8.51 -4.52 -2.57
C PHE A 134 -7.86 -4.27 -3.94
N VAL A 135 -8.13 -5.14 -4.93
CA VAL A 135 -7.52 -5.01 -6.27
C VAL A 135 -7.99 -3.74 -6.96
N LYS A 136 -9.27 -3.36 -6.80
CA LYS A 136 -9.79 -2.12 -7.37
C LYS A 136 -9.19 -0.89 -6.70
N THR A 137 -9.10 -0.87 -5.37
CA THR A 137 -8.56 0.29 -4.65
C THR A 137 -7.06 0.47 -4.91
N THR A 138 -6.29 -0.63 -4.94
CA THR A 138 -4.87 -0.57 -5.29
C THR A 138 -4.65 -0.07 -6.71
N LYS A 139 -5.42 -0.57 -7.70
CA LYS A 139 -5.35 -0.07 -9.09
C LYS A 139 -5.77 1.39 -9.19
N PHE A 140 -6.82 1.79 -8.47
CA PHE A 140 -7.29 3.17 -8.42
C PHE A 140 -6.23 4.12 -7.85
N LEU A 141 -5.56 3.74 -6.76
CA LEU A 141 -4.49 4.55 -6.16
C LEU A 141 -3.31 4.73 -7.12
N TRP A 142 -2.91 3.67 -7.85
CA TRP A 142 -1.90 3.78 -8.90
C TRP A 142 -2.30 4.72 -10.04
N VAL A 143 -3.53 4.60 -10.54
CA VAL A 143 -4.05 5.50 -11.58
C VAL A 143 -4.11 6.94 -11.09
N LEU A 144 -4.58 7.15 -9.86
CA LEU A 144 -4.65 8.46 -9.22
C LEU A 144 -3.25 9.10 -9.13
N GLN A 145 -2.24 8.33 -8.74
CA GLN A 145 -0.85 8.80 -8.64
C GLN A 145 -0.28 9.19 -10.01
N ILE A 146 -0.53 8.39 -11.06
CA ILE A 146 -0.12 8.72 -12.44
C ILE A 146 -0.80 10.00 -12.93
N VAL A 147 -2.11 10.14 -12.70
CA VAL A 147 -2.87 11.33 -13.09
C VAL A 147 -2.34 12.59 -12.39
N LEU A 148 -2.03 12.49 -11.10
CA LEU A 148 -1.42 13.59 -10.34
C LEU A 148 -0.06 13.98 -10.91
N CYS A 149 0.81 13.02 -11.21
CA CYS A 149 2.11 13.29 -11.84
C CYS A 149 1.96 13.97 -13.21
N LEU A 150 1.03 13.51 -14.07
CA LEU A 150 0.77 14.13 -15.37
C LEU A 150 0.23 15.55 -15.23
N THR A 151 -0.66 15.79 -14.27
CA THR A 151 -1.25 17.11 -14.03
C THR A 151 -0.16 18.11 -13.62
N LEU A 152 0.75 17.69 -12.73
CA LEU A 152 1.91 18.50 -12.33
C LEU A 152 2.86 18.77 -13.50
N PHE A 153 3.14 17.75 -14.32
CA PHE A 153 3.97 17.91 -15.51
C PHE A 153 3.38 18.95 -16.48
N VAL A 154 2.07 18.91 -16.74
CA VAL A 154 1.39 19.90 -17.60
C VAL A 154 1.46 21.31 -17.00
N VAL A 155 1.30 21.46 -15.68
CA VAL A 155 1.39 22.75 -15.00
C VAL A 155 2.79 23.35 -15.13
N VAL A 156 3.84 22.55 -14.90
CA VAL A 156 5.24 22.98 -15.06
C VAL A 156 5.53 23.33 -16.52
N TYR A 157 5.18 22.45 -17.46
CA TYR A 157 5.47 22.64 -18.88
C TYR A 157 4.73 23.86 -19.49
N LYS A 158 3.48 24.09 -19.09
CA LYS A 158 2.75 25.29 -19.53
C LYS A 158 3.40 26.58 -19.03
N LYS A 159 4.01 26.60 -17.84
CA LYS A 159 4.73 27.77 -17.34
C LYS A 159 5.92 28.12 -18.25
N ASP A 160 6.71 27.13 -18.68
CA ASP A 160 7.84 27.33 -19.60
C ASP A 160 7.39 27.84 -20.98
N SER A 161 6.20 27.46 -21.43
CA SER A 161 5.62 27.96 -22.69
C SER A 161 5.07 29.39 -22.60
N ILE A 162 4.73 29.89 -21.40
CA ILE A 162 4.11 31.21 -21.19
C ILE A 162 5.16 32.27 -20.82
N PHE A 163 6.26 31.87 -20.17
CA PHE A 163 7.37 32.76 -19.84
C PHE A 163 8.65 32.31 -20.56
N PRO A 164 8.80 32.58 -21.86
CA PRO A 164 10.10 32.40 -22.51
C PRO A 164 11.13 33.22 -21.73
N LYS A 165 12.24 32.58 -21.37
CA LYS A 165 13.38 33.19 -20.68
C LYS A 165 13.65 34.58 -21.25
N LYS A 166 13.44 35.62 -20.45
CA LYS A 166 13.71 37.03 -20.79
C LYS A 166 15.20 37.35 -20.96
N SER A 167 16.06 36.34 -21.10
CA SER A 167 17.53 36.48 -21.06
C SER A 167 18.19 36.84 -22.39
N GLU A 168 17.48 36.90 -23.52
CA GLU A 168 18.12 37.22 -24.81
C GLU A 168 17.86 38.64 -25.34
N LEU A 169 16.89 39.39 -24.80
CA LEU A 169 16.55 40.73 -25.34
C LEU A 169 17.31 41.90 -24.72
N GLN A 170 18.08 41.70 -23.65
CA GLN A 170 18.89 42.78 -23.05
C GLN A 170 20.34 42.83 -23.56
N GLN A 171 20.90 41.74 -24.12
CA GLN A 171 22.26 41.78 -24.67
C GLN A 171 22.34 42.45 -26.06
N THR A 172 21.24 42.52 -26.82
CA THR A 172 21.27 43.13 -28.16
C THR A 172 21.06 44.64 -28.18
N LYS A 173 20.69 45.27 -27.05
CA LYS A 173 20.56 46.74 -26.95
C LYS A 173 21.83 47.47 -26.50
N CYS A 174 22.84 46.77 -25.97
CA CYS A 174 24.12 47.40 -25.62
C CYS A 174 25.16 47.41 -26.77
N CYS A 175 24.83 46.89 -27.95
CA CYS A 175 25.76 46.83 -29.10
C CYS A 175 25.24 47.49 -30.38
N LYS A 176 24.25 48.37 -30.31
CA LYS A 176 23.99 49.31 -31.42
C LYS A 176 24.47 50.70 -31.00
N LYS A 177 25.66 51.01 -31.52
CA LYS A 177 26.29 52.33 -31.61
C LYS A 177 25.32 53.41 -32.06
#